data_AF-A0A6G3UN44-F1
#
_entry.id   AF-A0A6G3UN44-F1
#
_cell.length_a   1.000
_cell.length_b   1.000
_cell.length_c   1.000
_cell.angle_alpha   90.00
_cell.angle_beta   90.00
_cell.angle_gamma   90.00
#
_symmetry.space_group_name_H-M   'P 1'
#
loop_
_entity.id
_entity.type
_entity.pdbx_description
1 polymer ?
#
loop_
_entity_poly.entity_id
_entity_poly.type
_entity_poly.pdbx_seq_one_letter_code
_entity_poly.pdbx_strand_id
1 'polypeptide(L)'
;MRIESGTATTSDPAGRWSLVVPLKPLARAKSRLAPASGALLRPRLALAFARDTVAAALSCPDVADVVVVTDDTAAGAALGALGARVVPDSPAAGLNAALAH
;
A
#
# COMPACT_ATOMS: atom_id res chain seq x y z
N MET A 1 45.01 1.75 0.62
CA MET A 1 43.83 2.56 0.31
C MET A 1 42.79 1.65 -0.34
N ARG A 2 41.90 1.07 0.47
CA ARG A 2 40.81 0.19 -0.01
C ARG A 2 39.55 1.06 -0.11
N ILE A 3 38.97 1.11 -1.30
CA ILE A 3 37.64 1.70 -1.52
C ILE A 3 36.65 0.60 -1.15
N GLU A 4 35.86 0.85 -0.10
CA GLU A 4 34.74 -0.01 0.28
C GLU A 4 33.62 0.19 -0.74
N SER A 5 33.46 -0.78 -1.63
CA SER A 5 32.31 -0.85 -2.53
C SER A 5 31.07 -1.18 -1.71
N GLY A 6 30.26 -0.17 -1.43
CA GLY A 6 28.89 -0.37 -0.97
C GLY A 6 28.12 -1.15 -2.04
N THR A 7 27.58 -2.30 -1.65
CA THR A 7 26.67 -3.09 -2.48
C THR A 7 25.38 -2.30 -2.69
N ALA A 8 25.37 -1.44 -3.72
CA ALA A 8 24.12 -1.03 -4.33
C ALA A 8 23.48 -2.30 -4.92
N THR A 9 22.31 -2.67 -4.43
CA THR A 9 21.44 -3.66 -5.07
C THR A 9 21.22 -3.20 -6.50
N THR A 10 21.78 -3.93 -7.46
CA THR A 10 21.61 -3.65 -8.88
C THR A 10 20.11 -3.72 -9.19
N SER A 11 19.46 -2.57 -9.42
CA SER A 11 18.15 -2.55 -10.04
C SER A 11 18.38 -2.89 -11.51
N ASP A 12 18.37 -4.17 -11.83
CA ASP A 12 18.23 -4.60 -13.21
C ASP A 12 16.94 -3.97 -13.76
N PRO A 13 17.01 -3.07 -14.76
CA PRO A 13 15.80 -2.45 -15.33
C PRO A 13 14.90 -3.47 -16.04
N ALA A 14 15.31 -4.75 -16.14
CA ALA A 14 14.49 -5.85 -16.66
C ALA A 14 13.61 -6.55 -15.60
N GLY A 15 13.73 -6.21 -14.31
CA GLY A 15 12.94 -6.81 -13.24
C GLY A 15 11.53 -6.22 -13.09
N ARG A 16 10.50 -7.05 -12.89
CA ARG A 16 9.15 -6.61 -12.51
C ARG A 16 9.13 -6.11 -11.06
N TRP A 17 8.33 -5.11 -10.77
CA TRP A 17 8.22 -4.43 -9.48
C TRP A 17 7.20 -5.11 -8.55
N SER A 18 7.54 -5.22 -7.26
CA SER A 18 6.55 -5.45 -6.19
C SER A 18 6.16 -4.10 -5.59
N LEU A 19 4.86 -3.79 -5.52
CA LEU A 19 4.38 -2.53 -4.95
C LEU A 19 3.83 -2.75 -3.54
N VAL A 20 4.24 -1.88 -2.62
CA VAL A 20 3.70 -1.83 -1.26
C VAL A 20 2.74 -0.65 -1.13
N VAL A 21 1.49 -0.94 -0.75
CA VAL A 21 0.41 0.03 -0.58
C VAL A 21 0.00 0.08 0.90
N PRO A 22 0.52 1.04 1.68
CA PRO A 22 0.09 1.22 3.07
C PRO A 22 -1.33 1.79 3.12
N LEU A 23 -2.19 1.15 3.92
CA LEU A 23 -3.56 1.59 4.12
C LEU A 23 -3.89 1.69 5.60
N LYS A 24 -4.01 2.94 6.07
CA LYS A 24 -4.53 3.25 7.41
C LYS A 24 -6.00 2.82 7.53
N PRO A 25 -6.48 2.52 8.76
CA PRO A 25 -7.90 2.24 8.99
C PRO A 25 -8.82 3.26 8.34
N LEU A 26 -9.83 2.80 7.61
CA LEU A 26 -10.65 3.64 6.73
C LEU A 26 -11.31 4.78 7.48
N ALA A 27 -11.71 4.53 8.73
CA ALA A 27 -12.30 5.53 9.64
C ALA A 27 -11.37 6.73 9.93
N ARG A 28 -10.04 6.56 9.86
CA ARG A 28 -9.04 7.60 10.13
C ARG A 28 -8.44 8.21 8.86
N ALA A 29 -8.69 7.63 7.69
CA ALA A 29 -8.08 8.05 6.43
C ALA A 29 -8.71 9.32 5.84
N LYS A 30 -7.96 10.02 4.96
CA LYS A 30 -8.48 11.15 4.15
C LYS A 30 -9.17 12.26 4.95
N SER A 31 -8.67 12.61 6.14
CA SER A 31 -9.24 13.68 6.99
C SER A 31 -9.44 15.01 6.27
N ARG A 32 -8.54 15.33 5.32
CA ARG A 32 -8.63 16.53 4.46
C ARG A 32 -9.88 16.56 3.56
N LEU A 33 -10.52 15.42 3.29
CA LEU A 33 -11.76 15.33 2.53
C LEU A 33 -13.02 15.43 3.39
N ALA A 34 -12.88 15.45 4.71
CA ALA A 34 -14.04 15.55 5.63
C ALA A 34 -14.92 16.78 5.35
N PRO A 35 -14.39 17.99 5.03
CA PRO A 35 -15.22 19.15 4.72
C PRO A 35 -16.10 18.99 3.47
N ALA A 36 -15.66 18.20 2.49
CA ALA A 36 -16.34 18.05 1.20
C ALA A 36 -17.26 16.82 1.12
N SER A 37 -17.04 15.79 1.94
CA SER A 37 -17.73 14.50 1.85
C SER A 37 -18.55 14.12 3.10
N GLY A 38 -18.35 14.83 4.21
CA GLY A 38 -18.94 14.45 5.49
C GLY A 38 -18.34 13.16 6.08
N ALA A 39 -18.55 12.94 7.38
CA ALA A 39 -17.90 11.84 8.11
C ALA A 39 -18.34 10.44 7.65
N LEU A 40 -19.58 10.30 7.17
CA LEU A 40 -20.18 9.01 6.79
C LEU A 40 -19.68 8.49 5.43
N LEU A 41 -19.38 9.37 4.48
CA LEU A 41 -18.91 8.96 3.14
C LEU A 41 -17.39 8.77 3.07
N ARG A 42 -16.65 9.40 3.98
CA ARG A 42 -15.17 9.38 3.97
C ARG A 42 -14.55 7.98 4.00
N PRO A 43 -15.02 7.00 4.82
CA PRO A 43 -14.49 5.64 4.78
C PRO A 43 -14.75 4.92 3.45
N ARG A 44 -15.95 5.12 2.88
CA ARG A 44 -16.31 4.54 1.57
C ARG A 44 -15.43 5.10 0.45
N LEU A 45 -15.18 6.41 0.49
CA LEU A 45 -14.31 7.08 -0.48
C LEU A 45 -12.84 6.65 -0.32
N ALA A 46 -12.38 6.49 0.92
CA ALA A 46 -11.03 5.95 1.18
C ALA A 46 -10.87 4.54 0.60
N LEU A 47 -11.86 3.67 0.77
CA LEU A 47 -11.85 2.33 0.18
C LEU A 47 -11.91 2.35 -1.35
N ALA A 48 -12.74 3.22 -1.93
CA ALA A 48 -12.83 3.39 -3.38
C ALA A 48 -11.46 3.76 -3.98
N PHE A 49 -10.78 4.76 -3.41
CA PHE A 49 -9.43 5.12 -3.85
C PHE A 49 -8.42 3.99 -3.72
N ALA A 50 -8.49 3.21 -2.63
CA ALA A 50 -7.60 2.06 -2.46
C ALA A 50 -7.86 1.00 -3.54
N ARG A 51 -9.12 0.70 -3.84
CA ARG A 51 -9.50 -0.24 -4.90
C ARG A 51 -9.01 0.22 -6.27
N ASP A 52 -9.23 1.49 -6.62
CA ASP A 52 -8.80 2.04 -7.91
C ASP A 52 -7.27 1.99 -8.05
N THR A 53 -6.55 2.31 -6.97
CA THR A 53 -5.08 2.27 -6.94
C THR A 53 -4.55 0.84 -7.10
N VAL A 54 -5.10 -0.12 -6.36
CA VAL A 54 -4.68 -1.53 -6.41
C VAL A 54 -5.02 -2.15 -7.76
N ALA A 55 -6.22 -1.88 -8.29
CA ALA A 55 -6.61 -2.37 -9.61
C ALA A 55 -5.70 -1.83 -10.71
N ALA A 56 -5.37 -0.53 -10.68
CA ALA A 56 -4.44 0.07 -11.62
C ALA A 56 -3.05 -0.57 -11.53
N ALA A 57 -2.52 -0.77 -10.31
CA ALA A 57 -1.22 -1.40 -10.10
C ALA A 57 -1.20 -2.84 -10.60
N LEU A 58 -2.22 -3.65 -10.30
CA LEU A 58 -2.31 -5.04 -10.75
C LEU A 58 -2.48 -5.16 -12.28
N SER A 59 -3.03 -4.14 -12.94
CA SER A 59 -3.13 -4.09 -14.40
C SER A 59 -1.83 -3.70 -15.11
N CYS A 60 -0.83 -3.22 -14.37
CA CYS A 60 0.43 -2.74 -14.93
C CYS A 60 1.35 -3.93 -15.29
N PRO A 61 1.80 -4.07 -16.56
CA PRO A 61 2.65 -5.19 -16.98
C PRO A 61 3.97 -5.29 -16.22
N ASP A 62 4.51 -4.16 -15.76
CA ASP A 62 5.76 -4.12 -15.02
C ASP A 62 5.61 -4.50 -13.55
N VAL A 63 4.38 -4.72 -13.06
CA VAL A 63 4.10 -5.05 -11.66
C VAL A 63 3.92 -6.56 -11.47
N ALA A 64 4.80 -7.15 -10.67
CA ALA A 64 4.76 -8.55 -10.29
C ALA A 64 3.62 -8.84 -9.30
N ASP A 65 3.52 -8.03 -8.25
CA ASP A 65 2.55 -8.20 -7.18
C ASP A 65 2.30 -6.89 -6.43
N VAL A 66 1.18 -6.86 -5.71
CA VAL A 66 0.79 -5.74 -4.85
C VAL A 66 0.58 -6.27 -3.44
N VAL A 67 1.32 -5.69 -2.49
CA VAL A 67 1.18 -5.94 -1.06
C VAL A 67 0.45 -4.77 -0.41
N VAL A 68 -0.69 -5.03 0.21
CA VAL A 68 -1.42 -4.06 1.01
C VAL A 68 -1.10 -4.28 2.48
N VAL A 69 -0.59 -3.24 3.14
CA VAL A 69 -0.29 -3.25 4.57
C VAL A 69 -1.45 -2.60 5.32
N THR A 70 -2.24 -3.37 6.07
CA THR A 70 -3.40 -2.85 6.81
C THR A 70 -3.89 -3.78 7.91
N ASP A 71 -4.35 -3.18 9.01
CA ASP A 71 -5.12 -3.87 10.06
C ASP A 71 -6.65 -3.73 9.87
N ASP A 72 -7.10 -3.02 8.84
CA ASP A 72 -8.53 -2.87 8.55
C ASP A 72 -9.04 -4.11 7.81
N THR A 73 -9.76 -4.99 8.53
CA THR A 73 -10.21 -6.28 8.01
C THR A 73 -11.16 -6.16 6.83
N ALA A 74 -12.01 -5.13 6.79
CA ALA A 74 -12.92 -4.88 5.69
C ALA A 74 -12.17 -4.43 4.43
N ALA A 75 -11.18 -3.55 4.60
CA ALA A 75 -10.32 -3.15 3.50
C ALA A 75 -9.44 -4.32 3.01
N GLY A 76 -8.86 -5.08 3.92
CA GLY A 76 -8.07 -6.28 3.63
C GLY A 76 -8.87 -7.28 2.79
N ALA A 77 -10.07 -7.65 3.23
CA ALA A 77 -10.93 -8.54 2.46
C ALA A 77 -11.25 -8.00 1.06
N ALA A 78 -11.60 -6.71 0.97
CA ALA A 78 -11.95 -6.07 -0.28
C ALA A 78 -10.79 -6.00 -1.30
N LEU A 79 -9.57 -5.77 -0.83
CA LEU A 79 -8.38 -5.64 -1.68
C LEU A 79 -7.75 -7.01 -1.98
N GLY A 80 -7.83 -7.95 -1.04
CA GLY A 80 -7.48 -9.35 -1.28
C GLY A 80 -8.33 -9.98 -2.38
N ALA A 81 -9.63 -9.65 -2.44
CA ALA A 81 -10.51 -10.07 -3.52
C ALA A 81 -10.13 -9.51 -4.91
N LEU A 82 -9.36 -8.41 -4.97
CA LEU A 82 -8.80 -7.89 -6.23
C LEU A 82 -7.51 -8.59 -6.66
N GLY A 83 -6.89 -9.38 -5.77
CA GLY A 83 -5.63 -10.06 -6.02
C GLY A 83 -4.43 -9.49 -5.26
N ALA A 84 -4.63 -8.51 -4.37
CA ALA A 84 -3.55 -8.03 -3.52
C ALA A 84 -3.21 -9.03 -2.39
N ARG A 85 -1.92 -9.14 -2.05
CA ARG A 85 -1.49 -9.80 -0.82
C ARG A 85 -1.70 -8.86 0.36
N VAL A 86 -2.44 -9.28 1.38
CA VAL A 86 -2.69 -8.45 2.57
C VAL A 86 -1.76 -8.88 3.70
N VAL A 87 -1.10 -7.91 4.32
CA VAL A 87 -0.24 -8.10 5.50
C VAL A 87 -0.64 -7.11 6.60
N PRO A 88 -0.53 -7.49 7.89
CA PRO A 88 -0.87 -6.61 9.01
C PRO A 88 0.08 -5.40 9.08
N ASP A 89 -0.43 -4.27 9.58
CA ASP A 89 0.36 -3.05 9.84
C ASP A 89 1.04 -3.15 11.21
N SER A 90 2.01 -4.06 11.34
CA SER A 90 2.81 -4.23 12.56
C SER A 90 4.17 -3.54 12.40
N PRO A 91 4.62 -2.67 13.33
CA PRO A 91 4.09 -2.40 14.67
C PRO A 91 3.14 -1.19 14.75
N ALA A 92 2.42 -0.86 13.67
CA ALA A 92 1.54 0.32 13.57
C ALA A 92 2.25 1.66 13.84
N ALA A 93 3.56 1.73 13.61
CA ALA A 93 4.39 2.93 13.80
C ALA A 93 4.52 3.78 12.51
N GLY A 94 3.71 3.46 11.49
CA GLY A 94 3.70 4.15 10.20
C GLY A 94 4.61 3.50 9.15
N LEU A 95 4.47 3.96 7.90
CA LEU A 95 5.05 3.33 6.70
C LEU A 95 6.55 3.04 6.82
N ASN A 96 7.34 4.01 7.24
CA ASN A 96 8.79 3.83 7.28
C ASN A 96 9.23 2.82 8.35
N ALA A 97 8.49 2.73 9.45
CA ALA A 97 8.77 1.74 10.49
C ALA A 97 8.35 0.33 10.03
N ALA A 98 7.26 0.21 9.28
CA ALA A 98 6.82 -1.07 8.72
C ALA A 98 7.82 -1.65 7.69
N LEU A 99 8.60 -0.81 7.01
CA LEU A 99 9.64 -1.26 6.05
C LEU A 99 10.88 -1.87 6.73
N ALA A 100 11.05 -1.72 8.03
CA ALA A 100 12.21 -2.23 8.76
C ALA A 100 12.02 -3.68 9.27
N HIS A 101 10.89 -4.32 8.96
CA HIS A 101 10.47 -5.61 9.52
C HIS A 101 10.21 -6.67 8.45
#